data_AF-A0A271KFL7-F1
#
_entry.id   AF-A0A271KFL7-F1
#
_cell.length_a   1.000
_cell.length_b   1.000
_cell.length_c   1.000
_cell.angle_alpha   90.00
_cell.angle_beta   90.00
_cell.angle_gamma   90.00
#
_symmetry.space_group_name_H-M   'P 1'
#
loop_
_entity.id
_entity.type
_entity.pdbx_description
1 polymer ?
#
loop_
_entity_poly.entity_id
_entity_poly.type
_entity_poly.pdbx_seq_one_letter_code
_entity_poly.pdbx_strand_id
1 'polypeptide(L)'
;MAANWDPIQTLNSGRVEWPKGDIDITDLPAGNFVPRWVDAWVVQGGGMGAGQVLEGPSQSTSHSSYWSPWTPPYNRWTADTAGWVLGTFQAGQPALGISVLAWRDRNTGTNLYEWWFDFIVLQ
;
A
#
# COMPACT_ATOMS: atom_id res chain seq x y z
N MET A 1 14.45 -0.24 -7.17
CA MET A 1 12.99 -0.15 -6.96
C MET A 1 12.72 -0.35 -5.49
N ALA A 2 12.14 0.67 -4.87
CA ALA A 2 11.61 0.62 -3.51
C ALA A 2 10.64 -0.56 -3.35
N ALA A 3 10.79 -1.34 -2.28
CA ALA A 3 9.75 -2.28 -1.89
C ALA A 3 8.61 -1.48 -1.23
N ASN A 4 7.39 -1.72 -1.69
CA ASN A 4 6.22 -1.01 -1.20
C ASN A 4 5.66 -1.64 0.07
N TRP A 5 5.55 -2.97 0.05
CA TRP A 5 5.25 -3.78 1.21
C TRP A 5 6.51 -4.49 1.72
N ASP A 6 6.69 -4.55 3.03
CA ASP A 6 7.59 -5.53 3.64
C ASP A 6 7.09 -6.95 3.31
N PRO A 7 7.97 -7.89 2.90
CA PRO A 7 7.59 -9.27 2.61
C PRO A 7 6.91 -9.99 3.78
N ILE A 8 7.15 -9.50 5.00
CA ILE A 8 6.48 -9.96 6.22
C ILE A 8 5.79 -8.75 6.86
N GLN A 9 4.46 -8.77 6.89
CA GLN A 9 3.64 -7.70 7.46
C GLN A 9 3.08 -8.10 8.81
N THR A 10 3.09 -7.16 9.74
CA THR A 10 2.55 -7.37 11.08
C THR A 10 1.02 -7.41 11.06
N LEU A 11 0.44 -8.38 11.76
CA LEU A 11 -0.98 -8.53 12.01
C LEU A 11 -1.32 -8.02 13.42
N ASN A 12 -2.03 -6.90 13.50
CA ASN A 12 -2.51 -6.31 14.76
C ASN A 12 -4.02 -6.52 14.89
N SER A 13 -4.42 -7.42 15.79
CA SER A 13 -5.83 -7.72 16.07
C SER A 13 -6.65 -8.04 14.80
N GLY A 14 -6.08 -8.83 13.89
CA GLY A 14 -6.73 -9.23 12.65
C GLY A 14 -6.71 -8.19 11.53
N ARG A 15 -5.95 -7.09 11.70
CA ARG A 15 -5.67 -6.07 10.68
C ARG A 15 -4.21 -6.11 10.30
N VAL A 16 -3.89 -5.90 9.03
CA VAL A 16 -2.50 -5.82 8.57
C VAL A 16 -1.99 -4.40 8.78
N GLU A 17 -0.75 -4.23 9.23
CA GLU A 17 -0.13 -2.92 9.27
C GLU A 17 -0.09 -2.28 7.87
N TRP A 18 -0.07 -0.95 7.80
CA TRP A 18 -0.04 -0.27 6.51
C TRP A 18 1.35 -0.31 5.89
N PRO A 19 1.42 -0.39 4.55
CA PRO A 19 2.70 -0.42 3.88
C PRO A 19 3.38 0.94 4.04
N LYS A 20 4.70 0.86 4.14
CA LYS A 20 5.62 1.98 4.31
C LYS A 20 6.88 1.56 3.60
N GLY A 21 7.51 2.51 2.92
CA GLY A 21 8.69 2.18 2.14
C GLY A 21 9.59 3.38 2.06
N ASP A 22 10.88 3.09 1.95
CA ASP A 22 11.81 4.07 1.46
C ASP A 22 11.68 4.12 -0.06
N ILE A 23 11.59 5.32 -0.63
CA ILE A 23 11.63 5.51 -2.07
C ILE A 23 12.67 6.58 -2.39
N ASP A 24 13.56 6.27 -3.30
CA ASP A 24 14.50 7.26 -3.77
C ASP A 24 13.72 8.23 -4.67
N ILE A 25 13.59 9.50 -4.27
CA ILE A 25 12.96 10.51 -5.11
C ILE A 25 13.73 10.72 -6.43
N THR A 26 14.98 10.28 -6.52
CA THR A 26 15.75 10.23 -7.77
C THR A 26 15.35 9.09 -8.70
N ASP A 27 14.67 8.05 -8.19
CA ASP A 27 14.02 7.01 -9.01
C ASP A 27 12.72 7.53 -9.66
N LEU A 28 12.15 8.64 -9.16
CA LEU A 28 11.07 9.33 -9.87
C LEU A 28 11.65 10.03 -11.10
N PRO A 29 10.88 10.18 -12.20
CA PRO A 29 11.35 10.87 -13.40
C PRO A 29 11.98 12.22 -13.02
N ALA A 30 13.12 12.58 -13.63
CA ALA A 30 13.79 13.84 -13.35
C ALA A 30 12.84 15.01 -13.65
N GLY A 31 12.35 15.69 -12.61
CA GLY A 31 11.38 16.77 -12.76
C GLY A 31 10.80 17.25 -11.43
N ASN A 32 10.11 18.36 -11.52
CA ASN A 32 9.50 19.08 -10.40
C ASN A 32 8.23 18.35 -9.95
N PHE A 33 8.35 17.15 -9.40
CA PHE A 33 7.20 16.33 -8.98
C PHE A 33 6.83 16.57 -7.51
N VAL A 34 5.54 16.52 -7.20
CA VAL A 34 5.02 16.65 -5.84
C VAL A 34 4.30 15.36 -5.50
N PRO A 35 4.77 14.56 -4.51
CA PRO A 35 4.01 13.41 -4.08
C PRO A 35 2.66 13.85 -3.51
N ARG A 36 1.59 13.09 -3.78
CA ARG A 36 0.22 13.50 -3.46
C ARG A 36 -0.51 12.57 -2.51
N TRP A 37 -0.48 11.27 -2.75
CA TRP A 37 -1.00 10.26 -1.82
C TRP A 37 -0.50 8.87 -2.21
N VAL A 38 -0.58 7.94 -1.25
CA VAL A 38 -0.45 6.51 -1.50
C VAL A 38 -1.67 5.82 -0.93
N ASP A 39 -2.43 5.16 -1.80
CA ASP A 39 -3.51 4.28 -1.39
C ASP A 39 -3.04 2.84 -1.40
N ALA A 40 -3.53 2.05 -0.44
CA ALA A 40 -3.14 0.68 -0.30
C ALA A 40 -4.33 -0.23 0.00
N TRP A 41 -4.26 -1.45 -0.51
CA TRP A 41 -5.18 -2.54 -0.23
C TRP A 41 -4.37 -3.77 0.12
N VAL A 42 -4.91 -4.63 0.97
CA VAL A 42 -4.43 -5.99 1.09
C VAL A 42 -5.61 -6.94 1.03
N VAL A 43 -5.41 -8.04 0.33
CA VAL A 43 -6.37 -9.14 0.20
C VAL A 43 -5.68 -10.43 0.56
N GLN A 44 -6.34 -11.28 1.33
CA GLN A 44 -5.91 -12.65 1.59
C GLN A 44 -6.95 -13.60 1.01
N GLY A 45 -6.51 -14.71 0.43
CA GLY A 45 -7.45 -15.72 -0.05
C GLY A 45 -8.20 -16.38 1.11
N GLY A 46 -9.48 -16.67 0.96
CA GLY A 46 -10.21 -17.49 1.93
C GLY A 46 -9.74 -18.95 1.82
N GLY A 47 -9.08 -19.49 2.86
CA GLY A 47 -8.76 -20.93 2.94
C GLY A 47 -10.01 -21.77 3.25
N MET A 48 -10.07 -23.11 3.02
CA MET A 48 -9.19 -24.02 2.30
C MET A 48 -10.04 -25.11 1.59
N GLY A 49 -9.90 -25.20 0.27
CA GLY A 49 -10.33 -26.34 -0.53
C GLY A 49 -9.92 -26.15 -1.98
N ALA A 50 -9.26 -27.13 -2.60
CA ALA A 50 -9.00 -27.07 -4.03
C ALA A 50 -10.34 -26.92 -4.78
N GLY A 51 -10.50 -25.83 -5.53
CA GLY A 51 -11.73 -25.54 -6.27
C GLY A 51 -12.80 -24.71 -5.52
N GLN A 52 -12.52 -24.18 -4.33
CA GLN A 52 -13.42 -23.23 -3.66
C GLN A 52 -12.85 -21.81 -3.73
N VAL A 53 -13.58 -20.90 -4.38
CA VAL A 53 -13.34 -19.45 -4.29
C VAL A 53 -14.08 -18.96 -3.06
N LEU A 54 -13.39 -18.90 -1.92
CA LEU A 54 -13.93 -18.27 -0.72
C LEU A 54 -13.44 -16.83 -0.66
N GLU A 55 -14.37 -15.92 -0.41
CA GLU A 55 -14.05 -14.53 -0.12
C GLU A 55 -13.18 -14.50 1.14
N GLY A 56 -11.96 -14.03 1.00
CA GLY A 56 -11.06 -13.83 2.14
C GLY A 56 -11.08 -12.38 2.62
N PRO A 57 -10.35 -12.11 3.71
CA PRO A 57 -10.35 -10.79 4.31
C PRO A 57 -9.66 -9.78 3.41
N SER A 58 -10.15 -8.54 3.48
CA SER A 58 -9.64 -7.42 2.72
C SER A 58 -9.67 -6.15 3.56
N GLN A 59 -8.70 -5.27 3.36
CA GLN A 59 -8.69 -3.93 3.96
C GLN A 59 -8.11 -2.92 2.97
N SER A 60 -8.47 -1.66 3.15
CA SER A 60 -7.89 -0.55 2.40
C SER A 60 -7.58 0.65 3.27
N THR A 61 -6.75 1.55 2.74
CA THR A 61 -6.68 2.94 3.20
C THR A 61 -7.97 3.69 2.87
N SER A 62 -8.22 4.81 3.53
CA SER A 62 -9.23 5.79 3.15
C SER A 62 -8.59 7.00 2.51
N HIS A 63 -9.23 7.55 1.47
CA HIS A 63 -8.86 8.85 0.93
C HIS A 63 -9.14 9.92 2.00
N SER A 64 -8.11 10.51 2.58
CA SER A 64 -8.27 11.63 3.49
C SER A 64 -7.69 12.92 2.90
N SER A 65 -8.33 14.05 3.17
CA SER A 65 -7.70 15.36 2.92
C SER A 65 -6.49 15.62 3.83
N TYR A 66 -6.24 14.72 4.80
CA TYR A 66 -5.19 14.82 5.80
C TYR A 66 -3.97 13.96 5.46
N TRP A 67 -3.86 13.48 4.21
CA TRP A 67 -2.67 12.77 3.76
C TRP A 67 -1.41 13.51 4.21
N SER A 68 -0.58 12.82 4.97
CA SER A 68 0.68 13.38 5.44
C SER A 68 1.65 13.36 4.26
N PRO A 69 2.09 14.55 3.78
CA PRO A 69 3.06 14.58 2.72
C PRO A 69 4.33 13.88 3.15
N TRP A 70 5.06 13.38 2.16
CA TRP A 70 6.37 12.79 2.39
C TRP A 70 7.21 13.75 3.23
N THR A 71 7.68 13.26 4.37
CA THR A 71 8.51 14.06 5.27
C THR A 71 9.88 14.26 4.65
N PRO A 72 10.43 15.49 4.61
CA PRO A 72 11.80 15.72 4.18
C PRO A 72 12.81 14.93 5.04
N PRO A 73 13.92 14.40 4.47
CA PRO A 73 14.18 14.27 3.03
C PRO A 73 13.16 13.29 2.45
N TYR A 74 12.56 13.58 1.29
CA TYR A 74 11.46 12.83 0.67
C TYR A 74 11.83 11.38 0.30
N ASN A 75 12.27 10.59 1.26
CA ASN A 75 12.83 9.27 1.09
C ASN A 75 11.95 8.21 1.70
N ARG A 76 10.89 8.57 2.43
CA ARG A 76 9.99 7.63 3.09
C ARG A 76 8.56 8.08 2.96
N TRP A 77 7.69 7.13 2.62
CA TRP A 77 6.25 7.34 2.56
C TRP A 77 5.54 6.32 3.46
N THR A 78 4.31 6.64 3.83
CA THR A 78 3.40 5.75 4.54
C THR A 78 2.03 5.91 3.89
N ALA A 79 1.32 4.80 3.69
CA ALA A 79 -0.01 4.85 3.11
C ALA A 79 -0.94 5.72 3.98
N ASP A 80 -2.00 6.27 3.38
CA ASP A 80 -2.95 7.15 4.08
C ASP A 80 -3.66 6.43 5.26
N THR A 81 -4.47 7.18 6.00
CA THR A 81 -5.27 6.72 7.14
C THR A 81 -6.02 5.41 6.88
N ALA A 82 -6.20 4.63 7.95
CA ALA A 82 -6.92 3.36 7.87
C ALA A 82 -8.36 3.57 7.35
N GLY A 83 -8.71 2.86 6.29
CA GLY A 83 -10.05 2.87 5.71
C GLY A 83 -10.90 1.71 6.21
N TRP A 84 -11.52 0.99 5.27
CA TRP A 84 -12.42 -0.11 5.60
C TRP A 84 -11.67 -1.43 5.79
N VAL A 85 -12.30 -2.35 6.51
CA VAL A 85 -11.86 -3.75 6.66
C VAL A 85 -13.07 -4.67 6.56
N LEU A 86 -12.88 -5.80 5.89
CA LEU A 86 -13.82 -6.89 5.78
C LEU A 86 -13.14 -8.19 6.22
N GLY A 87 -13.76 -8.93 7.13
CA GLY A 87 -13.24 -10.19 7.64
C GLY A 87 -12.09 -10.04 8.64
N THR A 88 -11.37 -11.13 8.89
CA THR A 88 -10.25 -11.19 9.83
C THR A 88 -9.08 -11.91 9.19
N PHE A 89 -7.98 -11.19 8.98
CA PHE A 89 -6.74 -11.74 8.42
C PHE A 89 -6.13 -12.79 9.34
N GLN A 90 -5.55 -13.82 8.72
CA GLN A 90 -4.91 -14.95 9.40
C GLN A 90 -3.41 -14.92 9.21
N ALA A 91 -2.66 -15.15 10.28
CA ALA A 91 -1.21 -15.28 10.21
C ALA A 91 -0.78 -16.55 9.46
N GLY A 92 0.42 -16.53 8.89
CA GLY A 92 1.04 -17.68 8.21
C GLY A 92 0.48 -18.00 6.82
N GLN A 93 -0.55 -17.28 6.36
CA GLN A 93 -1.08 -17.42 5.00
C GLN A 93 -0.62 -16.26 4.10
N PRO A 94 -0.37 -16.53 2.80
CA PRO A 94 0.00 -15.49 1.85
C PRO A 94 -1.16 -14.52 1.65
N ALA A 95 -0.82 -13.24 1.52
CA ALA A 95 -1.71 -12.17 1.10
C ALA A 95 -1.06 -11.39 -0.05
N LEU A 96 -1.88 -10.63 -0.76
CA LEU A 96 -1.42 -9.72 -1.81
C LEU A 96 -1.57 -8.29 -1.30
N GLY A 97 -0.45 -7.61 -1.15
CA GLY A 97 -0.39 -6.17 -0.95
C GLY A 97 -0.48 -5.45 -2.29
N ILE A 98 -1.32 -4.42 -2.36
CA ILE A 98 -1.54 -3.58 -3.53
C ILE A 98 -1.37 -2.14 -3.07
N SER A 99 -0.64 -1.32 -3.82
CA SER A 99 -0.68 0.13 -3.58
C SER A 99 -0.55 0.92 -4.87
N VAL A 100 -1.05 2.15 -4.83
CA VAL A 100 -0.91 3.12 -5.90
C VAL A 100 -0.27 4.37 -5.35
N LEU A 101 0.85 4.76 -5.95
CA LEU A 101 1.49 6.02 -5.69
C LEU A 101 0.98 7.05 -6.71
N ALA A 102 0.48 8.19 -6.22
CA ALA A 102 0.11 9.34 -7.04
C ALA A 102 1.09 10.50 -6.82
N TRP A 103 1.59 11.09 -7.91
CA TRP A 103 2.35 12.34 -7.86
C TRP A 103 1.88 13.34 -8.91
N ARG A 104 2.07 14.62 -8.63
CA ARG A 104 1.73 15.72 -9.53
C ARG A 104 2.98 16.27 -10.20
N ASP A 105 2.98 16.34 -11.51
CA ASP A 105 3.97 17.12 -12.26
C ASP A 105 3.70 18.62 -12.05
N ARG A 106 4.66 19.38 -11.51
CA ARG A 106 4.47 20.84 -11.36
C ARG A 106 4.50 21.60 -12.68
N ASN A 107 5.11 21.04 -13.74
CA ASN A 107 5.19 21.71 -15.04
C ASN A 107 3.84 21.63 -15.77
N THR A 108 3.22 20.45 -15.80
CA THR A 108 1.94 20.23 -16.50
C THR A 108 0.72 20.31 -15.58
N GLY A 109 0.93 20.20 -14.27
CA GLY A 109 -0.13 20.15 -13.27
C GLY A 109 -0.87 18.80 -13.23
N THR A 110 -0.49 17.83 -14.07
CA THR A 110 -1.16 16.53 -14.20
C THR A 110 -0.74 15.54 -13.11
N ASN A 111 -1.64 14.61 -12.77
CA ASN A 111 -1.32 13.52 -11.86
C ASN A 111 -0.83 12.30 -12.66
N LEU A 112 0.25 11.72 -12.20
CA LEU A 112 0.80 10.46 -12.67
C LEU A 112 0.64 9.41 -11.56
N TYR A 113 0.57 8.15 -11.97
CA TYR A 113 0.27 7.03 -11.09
C TYR A 113 1.20 5.86 -11.36
N GLU A 114 1.62 5.19 -10.29
CA GLU A 114 2.37 3.94 -10.34
C GLU A 114 1.72 2.91 -9.43
N TRP A 115 1.55 1.69 -9.95
CA TRP A 115 0.93 0.59 -9.24
C TRP A 115 1.98 -0.42 -8.80
N TRP A 116 1.86 -0.85 -7.54
CA TRP A 116 2.75 -1.82 -6.91
C TRP A 116 1.94 -3.02 -6.40
N PHE A 117 2.46 -4.22 -6.64
CA PHE A 117 1.81 -5.48 -6.28
C PHE A 117 2.87 -6.41 -5.66
N ASP A 118 2.68 -6.76 -4.39
CA ASP A 118 3.66 -7.53 -3.62
C ASP A 118 2.99 -8.73 -2.93
N PHE A 119 3.61 -9.90 -3.04
CA PHE A 119 3.25 -11.04 -2.20
C PHE A 119 3.83 -10.85 -0.81
N ILE A 120 2.98 -10.94 0.21
CA ILE A 120 3.36 -10.76 1.61
C ILE A 120 2.89 -11.94 2.46
N VAL A 121 3.60 -12.18 3.56
CA VAL A 121 3.22 -13.14 4.61
C VAL A 121 2.81 -12.35 5.85
N LEU A 122 1.70 -12.74 6.48
CA LEU A 122 1.20 -12.07 7.68
C LEU A 122 1.72 -12.77 8.95
N GLN A 123 2.20 -11.99 9.92
CA GLN A 123 2.69 -12.48 11.22
C GLN A 123 2.06 -11.78 12.41
#